data_AF-A0A0Q3R254-F1
#
_entry.id   AF-A0A0Q3R254-F1
#
_cell.length_a   1.000
_cell.length_b   1.000
_cell.length_c   1.000
_cell.angle_alpha   90.00
_cell.angle_beta   90.00
_cell.angle_gamma   90.00
#
_symmetry.space_group_name_H-M   'P 1'
#
loop_
_entity.id
_entity.type
_entity.pdbx_description
1 polymer ?
#
loop_
_entity_poly.entity_id
_entity_poly.type
_entity_poly.pdbx_seq_one_letter_code
_entity_poly.pdbx_strand_id
1 'polypeptide(L)'
;MAKKMEKMRVDLEVITDQHKKFKLMADTNANELKVVDIRETSSMMEAQIIIGRTAEREKLLASLSESVTGEMTILPIYGIGGLGKTTLAKMIYNSNQFKEYSQVWVYVSQTFDLKKIGNSVISQLSEKESQYTGAQMIQSSLSKLLADKKILIVLDDLWEDMESHLDNLKAMLRVGKGSKVVVIVTTRDEHIAKKMSTIEPHKLAPLTDDMCWSIIKQKSDFESRDDNKELEQIGMEIAMKCKGCKIVKDDLIHQWVSLGFVEPPDVFSSWLLGERYIRQLLGLSFLQNSKSPSWRCDCTDGLCGTPVSGKSSGGL
;
A
#
# COMPACT_ATOMS: atom_id res chain seq x y z
N MET A 1 -4.97 24.81 42.51
CA MET A 1 -5.10 25.14 41.07
C MET A 1 -4.11 26.21 40.62
N ALA A 2 -4.07 27.39 41.25
CA ALA A 2 -3.19 28.50 40.84
C ALA A 2 -1.71 28.13 40.63
N LYS A 3 -1.08 27.42 41.59
CA LYS A 3 0.33 26.98 41.47
C LYS A 3 0.59 26.02 40.30
N LYS A 4 -0.42 25.26 39.87
CA LYS A 4 -0.32 24.33 38.74
C LYS A 4 -0.46 25.07 37.40
N MET A 5 -1.33 26.08 37.35
CA MET A 5 -1.45 26.96 36.17
C MET A 5 -0.20 27.80 35.97
N GLU A 6 0.39 28.30 37.05
CA GLU A 6 1.65 29.05 36.98
C GLU A 6 2.78 28.20 36.42
N LYS A 7 2.91 26.96 36.91
CA LYS A 7 3.91 26.02 36.39
C LYS A 7 3.71 25.71 34.90
N MET A 8 2.47 25.46 34.47
CA MET A 8 2.17 25.22 33.05
C MET A 8 2.50 26.43 32.18
N ARG A 9 2.30 27.65 32.69
CA ARG A 9 2.60 28.88 31.94
C ARG A 9 4.10 29.06 31.74
N VAL A 10 4.90 28.79 32.78
CA VAL A 10 6.36 28.79 32.71
C VAL A 10 6.87 27.70 31.75
N ASP A 11 6.29 26.49 31.80
CA ASP A 11 6.67 25.39 30.91
C ASP A 11 6.36 25.75 29.43
N LEU A 12 5.22 26.39 29.16
CA LEU A 12 4.83 26.88 27.81
C LEU A 12 5.76 27.99 27.29
N GLU A 13 6.19 28.91 28.16
CA GLU A 13 7.17 29.96 27.81
C GLU A 13 8.53 29.33 27.45
N VAL A 14 8.99 28.33 28.21
CA VAL A 14 10.23 27.59 27.91
C VAL A 14 10.16 26.86 26.57
N ILE A 15 9.04 26.18 26.27
CA ILE A 15 8.84 25.49 24.99
C ILE A 15 8.84 26.49 23.84
N THR A 16 8.20 27.65 24.02
CA THR A 16 8.13 28.70 23.00
C THR A 16 9.50 29.30 22.71
N ASP A 17 10.30 29.55 23.75
CA ASP A 17 11.66 30.07 23.60
C ASP A 17 12.61 29.02 23.00
N GLN A 18 12.47 27.75 23.35
CA GLN A 18 13.19 26.66 22.70
C GLN A 18 12.83 26.60 21.21
N HIS A 19 11.55 26.64 20.85
CA HIS A 19 11.09 26.64 19.46
C HIS A 19 11.69 27.79 18.64
N LYS A 20 11.72 29.01 19.19
CA LYS A 20 12.36 30.18 18.57
C LYS A 20 13.87 30.01 18.44
N LYS A 21 14.53 29.50 19.48
CA LYS A 21 15.99 29.28 19.52
C LYS A 21 16.46 28.23 18.51
N PHE A 22 15.63 27.21 18.25
CA PHE A 22 15.91 26.18 17.24
C PHE A 22 15.65 26.65 15.80
N LYS A 23 15.25 27.92 15.58
CA LYS A 23 14.88 28.43 14.24
C LYS A 23 13.93 27.50 13.48
N LEU A 24 13.00 26.86 14.20
CA LEU A 24 11.81 26.28 13.57
C LEU A 24 10.94 27.46 13.15
N MET A 25 11.36 28.18 12.09
CA MET A 25 10.54 29.22 11.51
C MET A 25 9.29 28.53 10.97
N ALA A 26 8.12 29.12 11.24
CA ALA A 26 6.98 28.89 10.38
C ALA A 26 7.42 29.40 9.00
N ASP A 27 7.73 28.49 8.08
CA ASP A 27 8.16 28.85 6.74
C ASP A 27 6.98 29.55 6.04
N THR A 28 6.99 30.89 6.05
CA THR A 28 6.05 31.71 5.28
C THR A 28 6.44 31.81 3.80
N ASN A 29 7.27 30.89 3.29
CA ASN A 29 7.57 30.76 1.86
C ASN A 29 7.38 29.30 1.46
N ALA A 30 6.14 28.95 1.13
CA ALA A 30 5.80 27.71 0.43
C ALA A 30 6.32 27.77 -1.02
N ASN A 31 7.64 27.73 -1.19
CA ASN A 31 8.19 26.96 -2.30
C ASN A 31 8.10 25.52 -1.82
N GLU A 32 6.98 24.86 -2.11
CA GLU A 32 6.86 23.41 -2.00
C GLU A 32 8.08 22.82 -2.73
N LEU A 33 9.08 22.40 -1.97
CA LEU A 33 10.05 21.44 -2.47
C LEU A 33 9.21 20.33 -3.07
N LYS A 34 9.35 20.09 -4.39
CA LYS A 34 8.74 18.92 -5.04
C LYS A 34 9.26 17.70 -4.29
N VAL A 35 8.52 17.26 -3.27
CA VAL A 35 8.84 16.05 -2.54
C VAL A 35 8.70 14.94 -3.56
N VAL A 36 9.83 14.39 -3.98
CA VAL A 36 9.84 13.17 -4.80
C VAL A 36 9.13 12.12 -3.97
N ASP A 37 7.96 11.68 -4.44
CA ASP A 37 7.20 10.67 -3.74
C ASP A 37 7.91 9.32 -3.94
N ILE A 38 8.77 8.98 -2.98
CA ILE A 38 9.56 7.74 -2.97
C ILE A 38 8.71 6.45 -2.91
N ARG A 39 7.38 6.58 -2.83
CA ARG A 39 6.44 5.45 -2.84
C ARG A 39 5.89 5.12 -4.23
N GLU A 40 6.24 5.90 -5.25
CA GLU A 40 5.78 5.67 -6.61
C GLU A 40 6.04 4.24 -7.08
N THR A 41 5.01 3.64 -7.67
CA THR A 41 5.04 2.29 -8.21
C THR A 41 4.90 2.31 -9.73
N SER A 42 5.50 1.33 -10.40
CA SER A 42 5.34 1.11 -11.83
C SER A 42 4.69 -0.24 -12.11
N SER A 43 4.13 -0.40 -13.31
CA SER A 43 3.54 -1.66 -13.79
C SER A 43 4.54 -2.80 -13.97
N MET A 44 5.85 -2.50 -13.95
CA MET A 44 6.91 -3.47 -14.16
C MET A 44 6.87 -4.59 -13.10
N MET A 45 6.91 -5.83 -13.58
CA MET A 45 7.02 -7.03 -12.75
C MET A 45 8.45 -7.55 -12.79
N GLU A 46 8.99 -7.92 -11.63
CA GLU A 46 10.24 -8.70 -11.57
C GLU A 46 10.01 -10.07 -12.22
N ALA A 47 11.03 -10.63 -12.86
CA ALA A 47 10.96 -11.93 -13.54
C ALA A 47 10.76 -13.14 -12.59
N GLN A 48 10.53 -12.88 -11.30
CA GLN A 48 10.38 -13.92 -10.28
C GLN A 48 8.94 -14.42 -10.21
N ILE A 49 8.80 -15.73 -9.96
CA ILE A 49 7.49 -16.38 -9.85
C ILE A 49 6.79 -15.86 -8.59
N ILE A 50 5.59 -15.29 -8.76
CA ILE A 50 4.76 -14.87 -7.64
C ILE A 50 4.03 -16.08 -7.06
N ILE A 51 4.25 -16.34 -5.78
CA ILE A 51 3.66 -17.47 -5.05
C ILE A 51 2.36 -17.03 -4.34
N GLY A 52 1.37 -17.93 -4.29
CA GLY A 52 0.19 -17.80 -3.44
C GLY A 52 -0.96 -16.92 -3.95
N ARG A 53 -0.78 -16.20 -5.07
CA ARG A 53 -1.80 -15.26 -5.60
C ARG A 53 -2.47 -15.72 -6.89
N THR A 54 -2.10 -16.86 -7.44
CA THR A 54 -2.64 -17.37 -8.72
C THR A 54 -4.14 -17.63 -8.66
N ALA A 55 -4.64 -18.33 -7.64
CA ALA A 55 -6.06 -18.65 -7.52
C ALA A 55 -6.93 -17.38 -7.39
N GLU A 56 -6.48 -16.40 -6.59
CA GLU A 56 -7.16 -15.11 -6.47
C GLU A 56 -7.14 -14.33 -7.78
N ARG A 57 -6.00 -14.31 -8.48
CA ARG A 57 -5.90 -13.69 -9.81
C ARG A 57 -6.92 -14.28 -10.78
N GLU A 58 -6.97 -15.60 -10.93
CA GLU A 58 -7.90 -16.26 -11.87
C GLU A 58 -9.36 -15.98 -11.52
N LYS A 59 -9.70 -15.98 -10.23
CA LYS A 59 -11.05 -15.60 -9.76
C LYS A 59 -11.41 -14.18 -10.17
N LEU A 60 -10.50 -13.23 -10.00
CA LEU A 60 -10.74 -11.83 -10.36
C LEU A 60 -10.82 -11.62 -11.87
N LEU A 61 -10.00 -12.32 -12.65
CA LEU A 61 -10.06 -12.29 -14.12
C LEU A 61 -11.40 -12.84 -14.65
N ALA A 62 -11.92 -13.91 -14.05
CA ALA A 62 -13.25 -14.43 -14.35
C ALA A 62 -14.35 -13.41 -14.04
N SER A 63 -14.33 -12.83 -12.83
CA SER A 63 -15.28 -11.79 -12.42
C SER A 63 -15.26 -10.57 -13.35
N LEU A 64 -14.07 -10.11 -13.75
CA LEU A 64 -13.90 -9.03 -14.71
C LEU A 64 -14.50 -9.41 -16.08
N SER A 65 -14.27 -10.64 -16.56
CA SER A 65 -14.80 -11.10 -17.85
C SER A 65 -16.34 -11.11 -17.89
N GLU A 66 -16.96 -11.56 -16.81
CA GLU A 66 -18.43 -11.62 -16.68
C GLU A 66 -19.05 -10.23 -16.54
N SER A 67 -18.32 -9.29 -15.95
CA SER A 67 -18.83 -7.97 -15.61
C SER A 67 -18.61 -6.89 -16.67
N VAL A 68 -17.83 -7.17 -17.73
CA VAL A 68 -17.61 -6.22 -18.84
C VAL A 68 -18.85 -6.20 -19.75
N THR A 69 -19.96 -5.71 -19.20
CA THR A 69 -21.25 -5.54 -19.91
C THR A 69 -21.65 -4.07 -20.04
N GLY A 70 -21.00 -3.16 -19.30
CA GLY A 70 -21.21 -1.70 -19.36
C GLY A 70 -20.04 -0.92 -19.96
N GLU A 71 -20.16 0.42 -19.97
CA GLU A 71 -19.12 1.36 -20.42
C GLU A 71 -17.90 1.36 -19.49
N MET A 72 -18.10 1.11 -18.19
CA MET A 72 -17.05 1.12 -17.18
C MET A 72 -17.27 0.05 -16.09
N THR A 73 -16.20 -0.66 -15.74
CA THR A 73 -16.16 -1.64 -14.67
C THR A 73 -15.01 -1.30 -13.72
N ILE A 74 -15.27 -1.15 -12.42
CA ILE A 74 -14.27 -0.83 -11.39
C ILE A 74 -14.19 -1.99 -10.39
N LEU A 75 -13.02 -2.62 -10.31
CA LEU A 75 -12.65 -3.65 -9.34
C LEU A 75 -11.67 -3.08 -8.30
N PRO A 76 -12.14 -2.76 -7.09
CA PRO A 76 -11.26 -2.44 -5.98
C PRO A 76 -10.66 -3.72 -5.35
N ILE A 77 -9.36 -3.67 -5.05
CA ILE A 77 -8.62 -4.64 -4.24
C ILE A 77 -8.19 -3.91 -2.97
N TYR A 78 -8.68 -4.35 -1.82
CA TYR A 78 -8.43 -3.67 -0.55
C TYR A 78 -7.91 -4.61 0.54
N GLY A 79 -7.36 -4.01 1.61
CA GLY A 79 -6.78 -4.74 2.74
C GLY A 79 -5.59 -4.01 3.33
N ILE A 80 -5.06 -4.52 4.44
CA ILE A 80 -3.97 -3.87 5.16
C ILE A 80 -2.70 -3.69 4.32
N GLY A 81 -1.82 -2.79 4.77
CA GLY A 81 -0.53 -2.54 4.13
C GLY A 81 0.33 -3.81 4.07
N GLY A 82 1.08 -3.98 2.97
CA GLY A 82 2.03 -5.09 2.85
C GLY A 82 1.49 -6.43 2.37
N LEU A 83 0.16 -6.60 2.21
CA LEU A 83 -0.44 -7.86 1.74
C LEU A 83 -0.17 -8.23 0.26
N GLY A 84 0.40 -7.32 -0.52
CA GLY A 84 0.64 -7.55 -1.96
C GLY A 84 -0.53 -7.18 -2.88
N LYS A 85 -1.36 -6.20 -2.51
CA LYS A 85 -2.44 -5.67 -3.38
C LYS A 85 -1.91 -5.19 -4.73
N THR A 86 -0.89 -4.35 -4.69
CA THR A 86 -0.17 -3.87 -5.89
C THR A 86 0.38 -5.03 -6.70
N THR A 87 0.91 -6.06 -6.05
CA THR A 87 1.42 -7.27 -6.72
C THR A 87 0.31 -8.03 -7.45
N LEU A 88 -0.85 -8.23 -6.80
CA LEU A 88 -2.01 -8.84 -7.45
C LEU A 88 -2.54 -7.98 -8.62
N ALA A 89 -2.59 -6.66 -8.45
CA ALA A 89 -2.96 -5.74 -9.53
C ALA A 89 -2.00 -5.84 -10.72
N LYS A 90 -0.68 -5.96 -10.50
CA LYS A 90 0.30 -6.20 -11.57
C LYS A 90 0.06 -7.53 -12.29
N MET A 91 -0.31 -8.59 -11.56
CA MET A 91 -0.61 -9.90 -12.17
C MET A 91 -1.85 -9.83 -13.08
N ILE A 92 -2.86 -9.05 -12.69
CA ILE A 92 -4.06 -8.80 -13.51
C ILE A 92 -3.70 -7.93 -14.72
N TYR A 93 -2.96 -6.85 -14.49
CA TYR A 93 -2.50 -5.91 -15.52
C TYR A 93 -1.73 -6.62 -16.63
N ASN A 94 -0.78 -7.49 -16.28
CA ASN A 94 0.04 -8.22 -17.26
C ASN A 94 -0.61 -9.52 -17.75
N SER A 95 -1.91 -9.71 -17.55
CA SER A 95 -2.62 -10.91 -18.01
C SER A 95 -2.95 -10.85 -19.51
N ASN A 96 -2.97 -12.03 -20.15
CA ASN A 96 -3.32 -12.14 -21.57
C ASN A 96 -4.74 -11.66 -21.90
N GLN A 97 -5.64 -11.64 -20.90
CA GLN A 97 -7.01 -11.13 -21.06
C GLN A 97 -7.03 -9.66 -21.52
N PHE A 98 -6.05 -8.87 -21.12
CA PHE A 98 -5.96 -7.45 -21.44
C PHE A 98 -4.93 -7.14 -22.53
N LYS A 99 -4.46 -8.14 -23.28
CA LYS A 99 -3.45 -7.96 -24.34
C LYS A 99 -3.87 -6.99 -25.45
N GLU A 100 -5.18 -6.90 -25.73
CA GLU A 100 -5.74 -5.96 -26.72
C GLU A 100 -6.15 -4.61 -26.12
N TYR A 101 -5.99 -4.41 -24.81
CA TYR A 101 -6.39 -3.17 -24.16
C TYR A 101 -5.24 -2.17 -24.22
N SER A 102 -5.56 -0.89 -24.36
CA SER A 102 -4.60 0.15 -23.99
C SER A 102 -4.48 0.18 -22.47
N GLN A 103 -3.28 0.00 -21.94
CA GLN A 103 -3.07 -0.20 -20.52
C GLN A 103 -2.37 1.01 -19.89
N VAL A 104 -2.86 1.43 -18.73
CA VAL A 104 -2.38 2.60 -18.00
C VAL A 104 -2.16 2.23 -16.54
N TRP A 105 -1.04 2.64 -15.95
CA TRP A 105 -0.74 2.48 -14.54
C TRP A 105 -0.51 3.83 -13.88
N VAL A 106 -1.40 4.23 -12.98
CA VAL A 106 -1.31 5.49 -12.25
C VAL A 106 -1.11 5.20 -10.78
N TYR A 107 0.07 5.55 -10.25
CA TYR A 107 0.25 5.69 -8.81
C TYR A 107 -0.48 6.95 -8.34
N VAL A 108 -1.39 6.80 -7.37
CA VAL A 108 -2.14 7.92 -6.79
C VAL A 108 -1.41 8.38 -5.53
N SER A 109 -0.81 9.57 -5.57
CA SER A 109 -0.14 10.13 -4.41
C SER A 109 -1.11 10.36 -3.25
N GLN A 110 -0.58 10.36 -2.02
CA GLN A 110 -1.35 10.68 -0.81
C GLN A 110 -2.07 12.04 -0.92
N THR A 111 -1.44 13.02 -1.55
CA THR A 111 -2.12 14.24 -1.98
C THR A 111 -2.92 13.95 -3.24
N PHE A 112 -4.25 13.93 -3.10
CA PHE A 112 -5.15 13.70 -4.22
C PHE A 112 -5.14 14.90 -5.17
N ASP A 113 -4.80 14.64 -6.44
CA ASP A 113 -4.84 15.63 -7.51
C ASP A 113 -5.44 15.01 -8.77
N LEU A 114 -6.71 15.33 -9.02
CA LEU A 114 -7.45 14.84 -10.17
C LEU A 114 -6.80 15.24 -11.50
N LYS A 115 -6.19 16.42 -11.59
CA LYS A 115 -5.52 16.88 -12.82
C LYS A 115 -4.25 16.10 -13.06
N LYS A 116 -3.47 15.82 -12.00
CA LYS A 116 -2.26 14.99 -12.10
C LYS A 116 -2.60 13.57 -12.55
N ILE A 117 -3.67 12.98 -12.01
CA ILE A 117 -4.17 11.67 -12.46
C ILE A 117 -4.56 11.73 -13.93
N GLY A 118 -5.38 12.71 -14.34
CA GLY A 118 -5.82 12.87 -15.73
C GLY A 118 -4.65 13.04 -16.72
N ASN A 119 -3.67 13.88 -16.39
CA ASN A 119 -2.47 14.05 -17.22
C ASN A 119 -1.61 12.78 -17.30
N SER A 120 -1.51 12.00 -16.22
CA SER A 120 -0.81 10.71 -16.23
C SER A 120 -1.47 9.72 -17.20
N VAL A 121 -2.81 9.62 -17.15
CA VAL A 121 -3.58 8.77 -18.07
C VAL A 121 -3.38 9.22 -19.53
N ILE A 122 -3.53 10.52 -19.80
CA ILE A 122 -3.32 11.08 -21.15
C ILE A 122 -1.90 10.78 -21.65
N SER A 123 -0.90 10.96 -20.78
CA SER A 123 0.50 10.81 -21.19
C SER A 123 0.82 9.38 -21.60
N GLN A 124 0.30 8.40 -20.86
CA GLN A 124 0.50 6.99 -21.17
C GLN A 124 -0.29 6.54 -22.40
N LEU A 125 -1.53 7.02 -22.59
CA LEU A 125 -2.35 6.64 -23.74
C LEU A 125 -1.91 7.31 -25.05
N SER A 126 -1.29 8.49 -24.97
CA SER A 126 -0.84 9.24 -26.15
C SER A 126 0.67 9.10 -26.43
N GLU A 127 1.41 8.46 -25.52
CA GLU A 127 2.87 8.34 -25.53
C GLU A 127 3.59 9.70 -25.61
N LYS A 128 2.97 10.75 -25.05
CA LYS A 128 3.47 12.13 -25.07
C LYS A 128 3.26 12.78 -23.72
N GLU A 129 4.20 13.62 -23.30
CA GLU A 129 4.04 14.35 -22.05
C GLU A 129 2.81 15.27 -22.07
N SER A 130 2.03 15.24 -20.99
CA SER A 130 0.83 16.05 -20.81
C SER A 130 0.93 16.93 -19.57
N GLN A 131 0.69 18.23 -19.72
CA GLN A 131 0.73 19.22 -18.64
C GLN A 131 -0.47 20.17 -18.71
N TYR A 132 -1.67 19.62 -18.96
CA TYR A 132 -2.88 20.44 -19.00
C TYR A 132 -3.22 21.00 -17.63
N THR A 133 -3.43 22.33 -17.57
CA THR A 133 -3.79 23.06 -16.34
C THR A 133 -5.30 23.18 -16.14
N GLY A 134 -6.09 23.12 -17.22
CA GLY A 134 -7.54 23.28 -17.23
C GLY A 134 -8.28 21.95 -17.29
N ALA A 135 -9.29 21.78 -16.43
CA ALA A 135 -10.10 20.54 -16.37
C ALA A 135 -10.79 20.22 -17.69
N GLN A 136 -11.28 21.24 -18.42
CA GLN A 136 -11.92 21.05 -19.72
C GLN A 136 -10.96 20.51 -20.79
N MET A 137 -9.68 20.90 -20.74
CA MET A 137 -8.66 20.37 -21.66
C MET A 137 -8.39 18.89 -21.39
N ILE A 138 -8.29 18.51 -20.12
CA ILE A 138 -8.14 17.11 -19.70
C ILE A 138 -9.34 16.29 -20.17
N GLN A 139 -10.57 16.74 -19.91
CA GLN A 139 -11.79 16.05 -20.34
C GLN A 139 -11.86 15.90 -21.87
N SER A 140 -11.57 16.96 -22.62
CA SER A 140 -11.57 16.92 -24.10
C SER A 140 -10.53 15.95 -24.65
N SER A 141 -9.34 15.92 -24.07
CA SER A 141 -8.28 14.99 -24.46
C SER A 141 -8.66 13.55 -24.15
N LEU A 142 -9.09 13.27 -22.92
CA LEU A 142 -9.53 11.93 -22.50
C LEU A 142 -10.71 11.44 -23.34
N SER A 143 -11.69 12.30 -23.63
CA SER A 143 -12.85 11.91 -24.46
C SER A 143 -12.40 11.39 -25.82
N LYS A 144 -11.44 12.05 -26.47
CA LYS A 144 -10.86 11.61 -27.75
C LYS A 144 -10.00 10.36 -27.61
N LEU A 145 -9.17 10.28 -26.56
CA LEU A 145 -8.23 9.18 -26.38
C LEU A 145 -8.92 7.88 -26.00
N LEU A 146 -10.02 7.95 -25.24
CA LEU A 146 -10.77 6.80 -24.75
C LEU A 146 -11.85 6.33 -25.74
N ALA A 147 -12.38 7.21 -26.59
CA ALA A 147 -13.50 6.90 -27.50
C ALA A 147 -13.26 5.62 -28.32
N ASP A 148 -14.27 4.76 -28.36
CA ASP A 148 -14.31 3.49 -29.10
C ASP A 148 -13.13 2.53 -28.82
N LYS A 149 -12.44 2.66 -27.68
CA LYS A 149 -11.32 1.80 -27.27
C LYS A 149 -11.64 0.95 -26.05
N LYS A 150 -10.86 -0.12 -25.90
CA LYS A 150 -10.77 -0.93 -24.68
C LYS A 150 -9.59 -0.41 -23.86
N ILE A 151 -9.83 0.05 -22.63
CA ILE A 151 -8.79 0.62 -21.77
C ILE A 151 -8.77 -0.11 -20.43
N LEU A 152 -7.58 -0.49 -19.98
CA LEU A 152 -7.32 -0.96 -18.62
C LEU A 152 -6.56 0.11 -17.86
N ILE A 153 -7.09 0.56 -16.73
CA ILE A 153 -6.47 1.58 -15.88
C ILE A 153 -6.25 0.98 -14.50
N VAL A 154 -5.03 1.03 -13.99
CA VAL A 154 -4.74 0.75 -12.59
C VAL A 154 -4.56 2.07 -11.86
N LEU A 155 -5.34 2.26 -10.78
CA LEU A 155 -5.18 3.33 -9.80
C LEU A 155 -4.59 2.71 -8.54
N ASP A 156 -3.26 2.77 -8.41
CA ASP A 156 -2.53 2.12 -7.32
C ASP A 156 -2.41 3.04 -6.09
N ASP A 157 -2.70 2.48 -4.92
CA ASP A 157 -2.64 3.10 -3.59
C ASP A 157 -3.52 4.35 -3.45
N LEU A 158 -4.84 4.22 -3.72
CA LEU A 158 -5.81 5.32 -3.57
C LEU A 158 -6.14 5.61 -2.10
N TRP A 159 -5.97 6.88 -1.67
CA TRP A 159 -6.19 7.36 -0.30
C TRP A 159 -7.39 8.32 -0.14
N GLU A 160 -7.93 8.85 -1.24
CA GLU A 160 -9.03 9.84 -1.21
C GLU A 160 -10.35 9.17 -0.81
N ASP A 161 -11.04 9.72 0.18
CA ASP A 161 -12.30 9.21 0.71
C ASP A 161 -13.50 10.14 0.48
N MET A 162 -13.26 11.37 0.02
CA MET A 162 -14.31 12.33 -0.30
C MET A 162 -15.11 11.86 -1.52
N GLU A 163 -16.41 11.67 -1.31
CA GLU A 163 -17.30 11.11 -2.33
C GLU A 163 -17.35 11.94 -3.61
N SER A 164 -17.42 13.27 -3.49
CA SER A 164 -17.40 14.17 -4.65
C SER A 164 -16.10 14.07 -5.45
N HIS A 165 -14.95 13.86 -4.80
CA HIS A 165 -13.66 13.67 -5.48
C HIS A 165 -13.61 12.33 -6.23
N LEU A 166 -14.07 11.27 -5.59
CA LEU A 166 -14.17 9.93 -6.21
C LEU A 166 -15.16 9.92 -7.37
N ASP A 167 -16.29 10.62 -7.25
CA ASP A 167 -17.26 10.75 -8.34
C ASP A 167 -16.71 11.56 -9.51
N ASN A 168 -15.99 12.65 -9.24
CA ASN A 168 -15.29 13.40 -10.27
C ASN A 168 -14.23 12.55 -11.00
N LEU A 169 -13.52 11.68 -10.27
CA LEU A 169 -12.58 10.72 -10.84
C LEU A 169 -13.29 9.70 -11.74
N LYS A 170 -14.37 9.07 -11.27
CA LYS A 170 -15.19 8.14 -12.07
C LYS A 170 -15.72 8.83 -13.34
N ALA A 171 -16.25 10.04 -13.21
CA ALA A 171 -16.77 10.82 -14.32
C ALA A 171 -15.68 11.14 -15.35
N MET A 172 -14.48 11.56 -14.90
CA MET A 172 -13.34 11.84 -15.75
C MET A 172 -12.91 10.61 -16.57
N LEU A 173 -12.95 9.41 -15.98
CA LEU A 173 -12.56 8.17 -16.65
C LEU A 173 -13.65 7.63 -17.60
N ARG A 174 -14.89 8.15 -17.54
CA ARG A 174 -16.04 7.68 -18.33
C ARG A 174 -16.31 8.49 -19.60
N VAL A 175 -15.56 9.57 -19.85
CA VAL A 175 -15.86 10.54 -20.94
C VAL A 175 -15.72 10.01 -22.37
N GLY A 176 -15.16 8.82 -22.58
CA GLY A 176 -14.99 8.22 -23.90
C GLY A 176 -16.26 7.52 -24.39
N LYS A 177 -16.95 8.10 -25.37
CA LYS A 177 -18.13 7.46 -25.97
C LYS A 177 -17.74 6.12 -26.63
N GLY A 178 -18.56 5.08 -26.42
CA GLY A 178 -18.33 3.75 -26.99
C GLY A 178 -17.13 3.01 -26.40
N SER A 179 -16.45 3.59 -25.39
CA SER A 179 -15.31 2.99 -24.74
C SER A 179 -15.73 1.86 -23.78
N LYS A 180 -14.79 0.93 -23.55
CA LYS A 180 -14.89 -0.08 -22.51
C LYS A 180 -13.73 0.12 -21.54
N VAL A 181 -14.00 0.71 -20.39
CA VAL A 181 -12.98 1.06 -19.39
C VAL A 181 -13.04 0.07 -18.23
N VAL A 182 -11.98 -0.69 -18.02
CA VAL A 182 -11.78 -1.49 -16.81
C VAL A 182 -10.82 -0.75 -15.90
N VAL A 183 -11.22 -0.52 -14.66
CA VAL A 183 -10.40 0.15 -13.64
C VAL A 183 -10.12 -0.83 -12.51
N ILE A 184 -8.84 -1.04 -12.20
CA ILE A 184 -8.41 -1.74 -11.00
C ILE A 184 -7.96 -0.69 -9.99
N VAL A 185 -8.54 -0.69 -8.80
CA VAL A 185 -8.14 0.22 -7.71
C VAL A 185 -7.44 -0.61 -6.65
N THR A 186 -6.28 -0.17 -6.15
CA THR A 186 -5.74 -0.72 -4.90
C THR A 186 -5.86 0.32 -3.80
N THR A 187 -6.32 -0.09 -2.61
CA THR A 187 -6.45 0.81 -1.47
C THR A 187 -6.30 0.05 -0.15
N ARG A 188 -5.98 0.75 0.93
CA ARG A 188 -5.99 0.16 2.29
C ARG A 188 -7.37 0.21 2.94
N ASP A 189 -8.25 1.03 2.40
CA ASP A 189 -9.50 1.41 3.03
C ASP A 189 -10.70 0.71 2.38
N GLU A 190 -11.48 -0.01 3.17
CA GLU A 190 -12.68 -0.71 2.72
C GLU A 190 -13.80 0.25 2.28
N HIS A 191 -13.90 1.42 2.91
CA HIS A 191 -14.89 2.42 2.56
C HIS A 191 -14.59 3.06 1.20
N ILE A 192 -13.33 3.39 0.93
CA ILE A 192 -12.89 3.85 -0.40
C ILE A 192 -13.19 2.77 -1.45
N ALA A 193 -12.89 1.51 -1.14
CA ALA A 193 -13.16 0.38 -2.02
C ALA A 193 -14.66 0.31 -2.39
N LYS A 194 -15.55 0.31 -1.39
CA LYS A 194 -17.01 0.29 -1.61
C LYS A 194 -17.52 1.50 -2.39
N LYS A 195 -16.98 2.69 -2.15
CA LYS A 195 -17.36 3.92 -2.88
C LYS A 195 -16.93 3.89 -4.35
N MET A 196 -15.81 3.23 -4.66
CA MET A 196 -15.28 3.14 -6.02
C MET A 196 -15.87 1.97 -6.81
N SER A 197 -16.30 0.88 -6.16
CA SER A 197 -16.73 -0.34 -6.86
C SER A 197 -17.92 -0.14 -7.79
N THR A 198 -17.85 -0.82 -8.94
CA THR A 198 -19.05 -1.19 -9.72
C THR A 198 -19.34 -2.69 -9.66
N ILE A 199 -18.37 -3.46 -9.18
CA ILE A 199 -18.48 -4.90 -8.89
C ILE A 199 -17.92 -5.17 -7.50
N GLU A 200 -18.19 -6.35 -6.95
CA GLU A 200 -17.83 -6.69 -5.57
C GLU A 200 -16.33 -6.41 -5.28
N PRO A 201 -16.02 -5.53 -4.32
CA PRO A 201 -14.64 -5.28 -3.90
C PRO A 201 -13.95 -6.54 -3.38
N HIS A 202 -12.70 -6.78 -3.78
CA HIS A 202 -11.92 -7.92 -3.30
C HIS A 202 -11.11 -7.56 -2.06
N LYS A 203 -11.47 -8.14 -0.91
CA LYS A 203 -10.62 -8.12 0.28
C LYS A 203 -9.47 -9.09 0.11
N LEU A 204 -8.25 -8.57 0.00
CA LEU A 204 -7.06 -9.41 -0.09
C LEU A 204 -6.79 -10.07 1.25
N ALA A 205 -6.72 -11.40 1.26
CA ALA A 205 -6.40 -12.17 2.46
C ALA A 205 -4.88 -12.23 2.69
N PRO A 206 -4.43 -12.40 3.96
CA PRO A 206 -3.08 -12.83 4.26
C PRO A 206 -2.71 -14.14 3.55
N LEU A 207 -1.43 -14.31 3.24
CA LEU A 207 -0.90 -15.60 2.78
C LEU A 207 -0.87 -16.60 3.93
N THR A 208 -0.99 -17.89 3.60
CA THR A 208 -0.80 -18.97 4.58
C THR A 208 0.67 -19.09 4.98
N ASP A 209 0.94 -19.74 6.10
CA ASP A 209 2.29 -19.94 6.62
C ASP A 209 3.15 -20.74 5.60
N ASP A 210 2.60 -21.78 4.98
CA ASP A 210 3.27 -22.56 3.92
C ASP A 210 3.63 -21.71 2.69
N MET A 211 2.75 -20.79 2.29
CA MET A 211 3.01 -19.87 1.19
C MET A 211 4.10 -18.86 1.57
N CYS A 212 4.07 -18.35 2.81
CA CYS A 212 5.12 -17.48 3.34
C CYS A 212 6.47 -18.22 3.36
N TRP A 213 6.48 -19.48 3.78
CA TRP A 213 7.69 -20.30 3.79
C TRP A 213 8.23 -20.52 2.39
N SER A 214 7.36 -20.85 1.44
CA SER A 214 7.73 -21.00 0.03
C SER A 214 8.36 -19.74 -0.57
N ILE A 215 7.85 -18.56 -0.20
CA ILE A 215 8.41 -17.27 -0.63
C ILE A 215 9.79 -17.05 0.00
N ILE A 216 9.94 -17.33 1.29
CA ILE A 216 11.24 -17.21 1.97
C ILE A 216 12.25 -18.12 1.28
N LYS A 217 11.89 -19.38 1.00
CA LYS A 217 12.77 -20.31 0.29
C LYS A 217 13.21 -19.81 -1.07
N GLN A 218 12.28 -19.25 -1.85
CA GLN A 218 12.58 -18.67 -3.15
C GLN A 218 13.51 -17.45 -3.05
N LYS A 219 13.30 -16.56 -2.07
CA LYS A 219 14.05 -15.31 -1.94
C LYS A 219 15.45 -15.51 -1.36
N SER A 220 15.65 -16.54 -0.55
CA SER A 220 16.95 -16.86 0.07
C SER A 220 17.77 -17.90 -0.70
N ASP A 221 17.26 -18.36 -1.86
CA ASP A 221 17.80 -19.50 -2.60
C ASP A 221 17.99 -20.73 -1.71
N PHE A 222 17.01 -21.00 -0.85
CA PHE A 222 17.16 -21.91 0.30
C PHE A 222 17.60 -23.33 -0.08
N GLU A 223 17.09 -23.85 -1.19
CA GLU A 223 17.35 -25.21 -1.62
C GLU A 223 18.82 -25.43 -2.04
N SER A 224 19.53 -24.36 -2.41
CA SER A 224 20.95 -24.42 -2.80
C SER A 224 21.91 -24.29 -1.62
N ARG A 225 21.40 -24.07 -0.40
CA ARG A 225 22.22 -23.84 0.79
C ARG A 225 22.71 -25.13 1.43
N ASP A 226 23.98 -25.13 1.83
CA ASP A 226 24.59 -26.25 2.56
C ASP A 226 24.00 -26.44 3.98
N ASP A 227 23.48 -25.37 4.59
CA ASP A 227 22.90 -25.34 5.94
C ASP A 227 21.36 -25.43 5.96
N ASN A 228 20.73 -25.81 4.85
CA ASN A 228 19.27 -25.80 4.70
C ASN A 228 18.54 -26.61 5.79
N LYS A 229 19.03 -27.80 6.15
CA LYS A 229 18.43 -28.65 7.19
C LYS A 229 18.42 -28.01 8.56
N GLU A 230 19.45 -27.22 8.89
CA GLU A 230 19.56 -26.54 10.19
C GLU A 230 18.65 -25.32 10.25
N LEU A 231 18.43 -24.65 9.11
CA LEU A 231 17.66 -23.42 9.02
C LEU A 231 16.17 -23.63 8.70
N GLU A 232 15.74 -24.84 8.37
CA GLU A 232 14.36 -25.12 7.96
C GLU A 232 13.35 -24.78 9.06
N GLN A 233 13.61 -25.23 10.29
CA GLN A 233 12.73 -24.95 11.43
C GLN A 233 12.65 -23.44 11.71
N ILE A 234 13.80 -22.74 11.64
CA ILE A 234 13.88 -21.29 11.85
C ILE A 234 13.09 -20.55 10.76
N GLY A 235 13.25 -20.96 9.51
CA GLY A 235 12.56 -20.37 8.37
C GLY A 235 11.03 -20.55 8.44
N MET A 236 10.57 -21.73 8.86
CA MET A 236 9.15 -22.00 9.09
C MET A 236 8.58 -21.12 10.22
N GLU A 237 9.32 -20.96 11.31
CA GLU A 237 8.90 -20.08 12.42
C GLU A 237 8.84 -18.60 12.00
N ILE A 238 9.77 -18.14 11.17
CA ILE A 238 9.70 -16.81 10.57
C ILE A 238 8.43 -16.68 9.72
N ALA A 239 8.13 -17.68 8.88
CA ALA A 239 6.95 -17.69 8.02
C ALA A 239 5.64 -17.57 8.81
N MET A 240 5.49 -18.37 9.88
CA MET A 240 4.33 -18.33 10.77
C MET A 240 4.17 -16.96 11.45
N LYS A 241 5.28 -16.29 11.76
CA LYS A 241 5.25 -14.95 12.35
C LYS A 241 4.95 -13.85 11.34
N CYS A 242 5.31 -14.04 10.06
CA CYS A 242 4.99 -13.08 9.01
C CYS A 242 3.48 -12.91 8.87
N LYS A 243 2.69 -13.98 9.06
CA LYS A 243 1.25 -13.99 8.80
C LYS A 243 0.91 -13.32 7.46
N GLY A 244 1.72 -13.55 6.43
CA GLY A 244 1.58 -12.93 5.10
C GLY A 244 1.80 -11.40 5.02
N CYS A 245 2.37 -10.78 6.06
CA CYS A 245 2.63 -9.34 6.15
C CYS A 245 4.14 -9.04 6.23
N LYS A 246 4.52 -7.79 5.95
CA LYS A 246 5.89 -7.31 6.22
C LYS A 246 6.12 -7.32 7.73
N ILE A 247 7.19 -7.98 8.18
CA ILE A 247 7.60 -7.98 9.59
C ILE A 247 8.40 -6.72 9.89
N VAL A 248 8.10 -6.08 11.03
CA VAL A 248 8.94 -5.04 11.62
C VAL A 248 10.10 -5.72 12.34
N LYS A 249 11.33 -5.35 11.97
CA LYS A 249 12.58 -5.92 12.50
C LYS A 249 12.58 -6.04 14.02
N ASP A 250 12.17 -4.98 14.69
CA ASP A 250 12.23 -4.83 16.15
C ASP A 250 11.27 -5.80 16.85
N ASP A 251 10.08 -6.02 16.28
CA ASP A 251 9.08 -6.96 16.80
C ASP A 251 9.58 -8.41 16.70
N LEU A 252 10.29 -8.74 15.60
CA LEU A 252 10.89 -10.06 15.42
C LEU A 252 11.97 -10.34 16.46
N ILE A 253 12.84 -9.36 16.72
CA ILE A 253 13.90 -9.44 17.72
C ILE A 253 13.31 -9.64 19.11
N HIS A 254 12.37 -8.79 19.54
CA HIS A 254 11.76 -8.89 20.88
C HIS A 254 11.12 -10.26 21.13
N GLN A 255 10.49 -10.84 20.12
CA GLN A 255 9.82 -12.13 20.28
C GLN A 255 10.80 -13.31 20.29
N TRP A 256 11.91 -13.26 19.52
CA TRP A 256 12.94 -14.30 19.61
C TRP A 256 13.60 -14.35 20.98
N VAL A 257 13.78 -13.20 21.62
CA VAL A 257 14.24 -13.11 23.01
C VAL A 257 13.20 -13.70 23.97
N SER A 258 11.92 -13.36 23.81
CA SER A 258 10.85 -13.87 24.68
C SER A 258 10.62 -15.38 24.58
N LEU A 259 10.89 -15.98 23.42
CA LEU A 259 10.69 -17.41 23.18
C LEU A 259 11.94 -18.25 23.46
N GLY A 260 13.04 -17.64 23.91
CA GLY A 260 14.29 -18.34 24.20
C GLY A 260 15.07 -18.79 22.96
N PHE A 261 14.72 -18.32 21.76
CA PHE A 261 15.48 -18.60 20.54
C PHE A 261 16.80 -17.83 20.48
N VAL A 262 16.88 -16.73 21.22
CA VAL A 262 18.07 -15.89 21.35
C VAL A 262 18.45 -15.85 22.82
N GLU A 263 19.26 -16.83 23.23
CA GLU A 263 19.88 -16.85 24.55
C GLU A 263 21.31 -16.28 24.45
N PRO A 264 21.61 -15.20 25.18
CA PRO A 264 22.95 -14.62 25.13
C PRO A 264 23.94 -15.49 25.94
N PRO A 265 25.20 -15.64 25.48
CA PRO A 265 26.29 -15.79 26.43
C PRO A 265 26.40 -14.48 27.23
N ASP A 266 26.87 -14.55 28.49
CA ASP A 266 26.91 -13.51 29.56
C ASP A 266 27.45 -12.10 29.18
N VAL A 267 27.75 -11.84 27.90
CA VAL A 267 28.44 -10.66 27.37
C VAL A 267 27.55 -9.78 26.48
N PHE A 268 26.42 -10.25 25.93
CA PHE A 268 25.59 -9.46 24.99
C PHE A 268 24.14 -9.25 25.45
N SER A 269 23.57 -8.07 25.19
CA SER A 269 22.13 -7.87 25.35
C SER A 269 21.39 -8.65 24.27
N SER A 270 20.27 -9.28 24.63
CA SER A 270 19.43 -10.08 23.72
C SER A 270 19.01 -9.30 22.47
N TRP A 271 18.92 -7.96 22.59
CA TRP A 271 18.73 -7.04 21.49
C TRP A 271 19.90 -7.02 20.47
N LEU A 272 21.15 -6.88 20.95
CA LEU A 272 22.32 -6.88 20.07
C LEU A 272 22.51 -8.24 19.36
N LEU A 273 22.16 -9.33 20.04
CA LEU A 273 22.22 -10.66 19.46
C LEU A 273 21.13 -10.84 18.40
N GLY A 274 19.91 -10.36 18.65
CA GLY A 274 18.85 -10.30 17.63
C GLY A 274 19.22 -9.45 16.41
N GLU A 275 19.85 -8.29 16.60
CA GLU A 275 20.39 -7.47 15.50
C GLU A 275 21.46 -8.22 14.69
N ARG A 276 22.31 -9.02 15.35
CA ARG A 276 23.30 -9.88 14.66
C ARG A 276 22.61 -10.96 13.83
N TYR A 277 21.59 -11.62 14.36
CA TYR A 277 20.82 -12.61 13.59
C TYR A 277 20.07 -11.97 12.41
N ILE A 278 19.45 -10.80 12.59
CA ILE A 278 18.85 -10.06 11.48
C ILE A 278 19.92 -9.72 10.43
N ARG A 279 21.09 -9.23 10.84
CA ARG A 279 22.19 -8.91 9.91
C ARG A 279 22.72 -10.14 9.20
N GLN A 280 22.81 -11.28 9.88
CA GLN A 280 23.15 -12.56 9.27
C GLN A 280 22.08 -12.97 8.26
N LEU A 281 20.80 -12.94 8.61
CA LEU A 281 19.70 -13.24 7.69
C LEU A 281 19.64 -12.27 6.50
N LEU A 282 19.94 -10.98 6.69
CA LEU A 282 20.12 -10.03 5.60
C LEU A 282 21.33 -10.38 4.72
N GLY A 283 22.47 -10.75 5.33
CA GLY A 283 23.68 -11.17 4.62
C GLY A 283 23.53 -12.51 3.88
N LEU A 284 22.64 -13.37 4.38
CA LEU A 284 22.23 -14.63 3.78
C LEU A 284 21.08 -14.46 2.77
N SER A 285 20.64 -13.22 2.50
CA SER A 285 19.50 -12.88 1.63
C SER A 285 18.14 -13.46 2.06
N PHE A 286 18.04 -13.95 3.30
CA PHE A 286 16.81 -14.44 3.92
C PHE A 286 15.80 -13.33 4.20
N LEU A 287 16.30 -12.12 4.48
CA LEU A 287 15.51 -10.91 4.64
C LEU A 287 16.01 -9.85 3.65
N GLN A 288 15.16 -8.90 3.29
CA GLN A 288 15.55 -7.73 2.51
C GLN A 288 14.96 -6.48 3.15
N ASN A 289 15.73 -5.39 3.14
CA ASN A 289 15.23 -4.10 3.63
C ASN A 289 14.05 -3.65 2.75
N SER A 290 12.92 -3.39 3.40
CA SER A 290 11.77 -2.81 2.72
C SER A 290 12.14 -1.41 2.20
N LYS A 291 11.91 -1.16 0.91
CA LYS A 291 12.09 0.18 0.31
C LYS A 291 11.05 1.22 0.78
N SER A 292 10.03 0.81 1.54
CA SER A 292 9.00 1.72 2.06
C SER A 292 9.33 2.19 3.49
N PRO A 293 9.01 3.45 3.87
CA PRO A 293 9.19 3.95 5.23
C PRO A 293 8.53 3.03 6.26
N SER A 294 9.18 2.89 7.42
CA SER A 294 8.69 2.10 8.55
C SER A 294 7.33 2.61 9.02
N TRP A 295 6.37 1.69 9.11
CA TRP A 295 5.14 1.90 9.86
C TRP A 295 5.11 0.86 10.96
N ARG A 296 4.77 1.28 12.19
CA ARG A 296 4.29 0.36 13.22
C ARG A 296 2.95 -0.18 12.76
N CYS A 297 2.86 -1.50 12.60
CA CYS A 297 1.56 -2.16 12.59
C CYS A 297 1.20 -2.37 14.06
N ASP A 298 0.30 -1.55 14.60
CA ASP A 298 -0.37 -1.92 15.85
C ASP A 298 -1.28 -3.11 15.53
N CYS A 299 -0.73 -4.32 15.69
CA CYS A 299 -1.50 -5.55 15.74
C CYS A 299 -1.99 -5.76 17.17
N THR A 300 -2.89 -4.89 17.62
CA THR A 300 -3.94 -5.25 18.57
C THR A 300 -5.22 -5.05 17.76
N ASP A 301 -5.94 -6.09 17.38
CA ASP A 301 -6.90 -6.66 18.31
C ASP A 301 -7.33 -8.07 17.89
N GLY A 302 -7.46 -8.93 18.92
CA GLY A 302 -8.36 -10.05 18.89
C GLY A 302 -9.81 -9.58 18.91
N LEU A 303 -10.65 -10.34 18.25
CA LEU A 303 -12.11 -10.21 18.16
C LEU A 303 -12.78 -9.91 19.51
N CYS A 304 -13.60 -8.86 19.61
CA CYS A 304 -15.03 -8.91 19.97
C CYS A 304 -15.65 -7.52 20.24
N GLY A 305 -16.87 -7.30 19.72
CA GLY A 305 -17.89 -6.44 20.35
C GLY A 305 -18.36 -5.22 19.55
N THR A 306 -19.50 -5.31 18.88
CA THR A 306 -20.32 -4.16 18.46
C THR A 306 -21.22 -3.66 19.62
N PRO A 307 -21.98 -2.56 19.47
CA PRO A 307 -21.82 -1.29 20.18
C PRO A 307 -22.75 -1.15 21.41
N VAL A 308 -22.38 -0.31 22.38
CA VAL A 308 -23.31 0.16 23.43
C VAL A 308 -23.47 1.67 23.35
N SER A 309 -24.70 2.06 23.03
CA SER A 309 -25.28 3.38 23.15
C SER A 309 -25.20 3.93 24.59
N GLY A 310 -24.79 5.19 24.74
CA GLY A 310 -24.92 5.95 25.98
C GLY A 310 -25.07 7.44 25.68
N LYS A 311 -26.32 7.91 25.68
CA LYS A 311 -26.67 9.33 25.79
C LYS A 311 -26.17 9.88 27.12
N SER A 312 -25.70 11.13 27.16
CA SER A 312 -26.37 12.28 27.82
C SER A 312 -25.41 13.38 28.30
N SER A 313 -25.82 14.63 28.05
CA SER A 313 -25.59 15.88 28.81
C SER A 313 -24.14 16.33 29.04
N GLY A 314 -23.69 17.52 28.64
CA GLY A 314 -24.34 18.82 28.73
C GLY A 314 -23.82 19.55 29.98
N GLY A 315 -23.18 20.72 29.80
CA GLY A 315 -22.94 21.66 30.91
C GLY A 315 -21.59 22.36 30.91
N LEU A 316 -21.60 23.58 30.35
CA LEU A 316 -20.66 24.71 30.46
C LEU A 316 -19.23 24.52 29.93
#